data_AF-E4LLQ1-F1
#
_entry.id   AF-E4LLQ1-F1
#
_cell.length_a   1.000
_cell.length_b   1.000
_cell.length_c   1.000
_cell.angle_alpha   90.00
_cell.angle_beta   90.00
_cell.angle_gamma   90.00
#
_symmetry.space_group_name_H-M   'P 1'
#
loop_
_entity.id
_entity.type
_entity.pdbx_description
1 polymer ?
#
loop_
_entity_poly.entity_id
_entity_poly.type
_entity_poly.pdbx_seq_one_letter_code
_entity_poly.pdbx_strand_id
1 'polypeptide(L)'
;MIQKIISMYAKGMTTRQISETINDIYGFEASEGFVSDVTDKILPHIEEWQNRCLVSVYPIVFIDAIHFSVRQDSIVSKLAAYVVVGINDAGRKEVLTIEIGENESSKYWLGILKESLINSG
;
A
#
# COMPACT_ATOMS: atom_id res chain seq x y z
N MET A 1 10.34 3.31 19.49
CA MET A 1 10.97 2.23 18.71
C MET A 1 10.10 1.75 17.55
N ILE A 2 8.91 1.19 17.79
CA ILE A 2 8.00 0.64 16.75
C ILE A 2 7.71 1.65 15.62
N GLN A 3 7.33 2.88 15.95
CA GLN A 3 7.09 3.94 14.95
C GLN A 3 8.33 4.24 14.08
N LYS A 4 9.54 4.07 14.62
CA LYS A 4 10.79 4.28 13.90
C LYS A 4 11.05 3.12 12.93
N ILE A 5 10.74 1.88 13.33
CA ILE A 5 10.79 0.69 12.47
C ILE A 5 9.84 0.86 11.28
N ILE A 6 8.58 1.24 11.53
CA ILE A 6 7.59 1.51 10.47
C ILE A 6 8.06 2.62 9.53
N SER A 7 8.59 3.72 10.08
CA SER A 7 9.12 4.82 9.26
C SER A 7 10.32 4.41 8.39
N MET A 8 11.22 3.56 8.89
CA MET A 8 12.36 3.06 8.11
C MET A 8 11.90 2.09 7.02
N TYR A 9 10.93 1.22 7.31
CA TYR A 9 10.31 0.34 6.32
C TYR A 9 9.61 1.13 5.21
N ALA A 10 8.84 2.16 5.58
CA ALA A 10 8.19 3.07 4.63
C ALA A 10 9.19 3.85 3.74
N LYS A 11 10.45 4.00 4.17
CA LYS A 11 11.55 4.58 3.38
C LYS A 11 12.23 3.56 2.46
N GLY A 12 11.77 2.31 2.42
CA GLY A 12 12.30 1.25 1.56
C GLY A 12 13.53 0.54 2.12
N MET A 13 13.81 0.67 3.42
CA MET A 13 14.89 -0.09 4.05
C MET A 13 14.49 -1.56 4.21
N THR A 14 15.42 -2.48 3.94
CA THR A 14 15.19 -3.91 4.16
C THR A 14 15.08 -4.24 5.66
N THR A 15 14.43 -5.35 6.01
CA THR A 15 14.35 -5.86 7.40
C THR A 15 15.72 -5.93 8.06
N ARG A 16 16.72 -6.39 7.31
CA ARG A 16 18.13 -6.44 7.74
C ARG A 16 18.73 -5.06 7.98
N GLN A 17 18.57 -4.10 7.07
CA GLN A 17 19.08 -2.74 7.25
C GLN A 17 18.44 -2.05 8.46
N ILE A 18 17.15 -2.33 8.71
CA ILE A 18 16.43 -1.83 9.87
C ILE A 18 17.00 -2.45 11.16
N SER A 19 17.23 -3.76 11.18
CA SER A 19 17.85 -4.48 12.30
C SER A 19 19.22 -3.89 12.66
N GLU A 20 20.10 -3.74 11.66
CA GLU A 20 21.43 -3.13 11.80
C GLU A 20 21.32 -1.69 12.36
N THR A 21 20.42 -0.87 11.81
CA THR A 21 20.21 0.51 12.28
C THR A 21 19.70 0.59 13.73
N ILE A 22 18.85 -0.35 14.16
CA ILE A 22 18.37 -0.38 15.54
C ILE A 22 19.49 -0.76 16.49
N ASN A 23 20.32 -1.73 16.13
CA ASN A 23 21.48 -2.12 16.92
C ASN A 23 22.48 -0.96 17.05
N ASP A 24 22.75 -0.23 15.97
CA ASP A 24 23.68 0.89 15.98
C ASP A 24 23.21 2.08 16.84
N ILE A 25 21.91 2.40 16.81
CA ILE A 25 21.36 3.55 17.53
C ILE A 25 21.06 3.22 19.00
N TYR A 26 20.58 2.00 19.28
CA TYR A 26 20.03 1.63 20.59
C TYR A 26 20.82 0.53 21.32
N GLY A 27 21.82 -0.09 20.68
CA GLY A 27 22.74 -1.04 21.31
C GLY A 27 22.16 -2.43 21.58
N PHE A 28 20.99 -2.76 21.01
CA PHE A 28 20.39 -4.09 21.09
C PHE A 28 19.92 -4.58 19.73
N GLU A 29 19.95 -5.89 19.56
CA GLU A 29 19.58 -6.54 18.30
C GLU A 29 18.06 -6.68 18.21
N ALA A 30 17.47 -6.10 17.16
CA ALA A 30 16.10 -6.37 16.76
C ALA A 30 16.13 -7.42 15.65
N SER A 31 15.64 -8.64 15.89
CA SER A 31 15.65 -9.67 14.87
C SER A 31 14.82 -9.26 13.64
N GLU A 32 15.17 -9.77 12.45
CA GLU A 32 14.37 -9.54 11.24
C GLU A 32 12.92 -10.00 11.41
N GLY A 33 12.69 -11.08 12.16
CA GLY A 33 11.35 -11.55 12.54
C GLY A 33 10.60 -10.52 13.38
N PHE A 34 11.24 -9.91 14.38
CA PHE A 34 10.63 -8.84 15.16
C PHE A 34 10.30 -7.60 14.31
N VAL A 35 11.16 -7.26 13.34
CA VAL A 35 10.88 -6.18 12.38
C VAL A 35 9.66 -6.52 11.54
N SER A 36 9.55 -7.76 11.04
CA SER A 36 8.40 -8.25 10.28
C SER A 36 7.11 -8.19 11.11
N ASP A 37 7.13 -8.70 12.35
CA ASP A 37 5.98 -8.65 13.26
C ASP A 37 5.53 -7.22 13.56
N VAL A 38 6.48 -6.29 13.64
CA VAL A 38 6.18 -4.86 13.83
C VAL A 38 5.58 -4.25 12.57
N THR A 39 6.06 -4.62 11.38
CA THR A 39 5.46 -4.15 10.11
C THR A 39 4.08 -4.73 9.88
N ASP A 40 3.81 -5.98 10.31
CA ASP A 40 2.50 -6.61 10.14
C ASP A 40 1.40 -5.92 10.96
N LYS A 41 1.76 -5.18 12.01
CA LYS A 41 0.80 -4.35 12.77
C LYS A 41 0.17 -3.23 11.95
N ILE A 42 0.71 -2.89 10.78
CA ILE A 42 0.11 -1.90 9.89
C ILE A 42 -1.00 -2.52 9.01
N LEU A 43 -1.05 -3.85 8.85
CA LEU A 43 -2.02 -4.51 7.96
C LEU A 43 -3.47 -4.12 8.29
N PRO A 44 -3.91 -4.10 9.57
CA PRO A 44 -5.26 -3.64 9.89
C PRO A 44 -5.51 -2.17 9.52
N HIS A 45 -4.48 -1.32 9.60
CA HIS A 45 -4.59 0.10 9.22
C HIS A 45 -4.70 0.28 7.71
N ILE A 46 -4.07 -0.61 6.93
CA ILE A 46 -4.23 -0.64 5.46
C ILE A 46 -5.66 -1.04 5.12
N GLU A 47 -6.20 -2.07 5.76
CA GLU A 47 -7.59 -2.49 5.57
C GLU A 47 -8.59 -1.40 5.95
N GLU A 48 -8.40 -0.75 7.10
CA GLU A 48 -9.22 0.40 7.52
C GLU A 48 -9.13 1.55 6.51
N TRP A 49 -7.93 1.85 6.00
CA TRP A 49 -7.73 2.87 4.98
C TRP A 49 -8.41 2.51 3.66
N GLN A 50 -8.34 1.25 3.21
CA GLN A 50 -9.01 0.79 1.99
C GLN A 50 -10.53 0.85 2.10
N ASN A 51 -11.10 0.59 3.29
CA ASN A 51 -12.54 0.57 3.54
C ASN A 51 -13.10 1.91 4.06
N ARG A 52 -12.29 2.97 4.15
CA ARG A 52 -12.75 4.25 4.68
C ARG A 52 -13.82 4.88 3.79
N CYS A 53 -14.77 5.59 4.40
CA CYS A 53 -15.76 6.36 3.64
C CYS A 53 -15.07 7.44 2.79
N LEU A 54 -15.41 7.48 1.51
CA LEU A 54 -14.96 8.52 0.59
C LEU A 54 -16.00 9.65 0.54
N VAL A 55 -15.60 10.84 0.09
CA VAL A 55 -16.58 11.90 -0.18
C VAL A 55 -17.47 11.54 -1.36
N SER A 56 -18.68 12.10 -1.38
CA SER A 56 -19.73 11.70 -2.32
C SER A 56 -19.41 11.98 -3.80
N VAL A 57 -18.55 12.97 -4.09
CA VAL A 57 -18.21 13.37 -5.47
C VAL A 57 -16.73 13.75 -5.59
N TYR A 58 -16.08 13.18 -6.59
CA TYR A 58 -14.76 13.61 -7.07
C TYR A 58 -14.91 14.10 -8.53
N PRO A 59 -14.84 15.41 -8.78
CA PRO A 59 -15.00 15.95 -10.14
C PRO A 59 -13.99 15.41 -11.16
N ILE A 60 -12.79 15.02 -10.70
CA ILE A 60 -11.72 14.50 -11.54
C ILE A 60 -11.14 13.26 -10.87
N VAL A 61 -10.95 12.19 -11.65
CA VAL A 61 -10.28 10.95 -11.20
C VAL A 61 -9.19 10.58 -12.20
N PHE A 62 -8.02 10.27 -11.68
CA PHE A 62 -6.87 9.73 -12.40
C PHE A 62 -6.66 8.28 -12.00
N ILE A 63 -6.22 7.47 -12.94
CA ILE A 63 -5.87 6.07 -12.72
C ILE A 63 -4.52 5.84 -13.36
N ASP A 64 -3.60 5.26 -12.61
CA ASP A 64 -2.27 4.88 -13.10
C ASP A 64 -1.93 3.44 -12.69
N ALA A 65 -1.01 2.81 -13.42
CA ALA A 65 -0.62 1.42 -13.24
C ALA A 65 0.91 1.27 -13.13
N ILE A 66 1.37 0.80 -11.98
CA ILE A 66 2.80 0.53 -11.74
C ILE A 66 3.02 -0.98 -11.83
N HIS A 67 3.81 -1.41 -12.81
CA HIS A 67 4.13 -2.83 -12.98
C HIS A 67 5.32 -3.22 -12.11
N PHE A 68 5.20 -4.33 -11.37
CA PHE A 68 6.24 -4.84 -10.50
C PHE A 68 6.32 -6.38 -10.57
N SER A 69 7.52 -6.91 -10.35
CA SER A 69 7.76 -8.35 -10.35
C SER A 69 7.66 -8.88 -8.92
N VAL A 70 6.76 -9.84 -8.69
CA VAL A 70 6.64 -10.54 -7.41
C VAL A 70 7.19 -11.95 -7.59
N ARG A 71 7.95 -12.40 -6.59
CA ARG A 71 8.43 -13.78 -6.52
C ARG A 71 7.62 -14.53 -5.48
N GLN A 72 6.90 -15.56 -5.91
CA GLN A 72 6.12 -16.45 -5.06
C GLN A 72 6.44 -17.89 -5.44
N ASP A 73 6.78 -18.75 -4.48
CA ASP A 73 7.12 -20.16 -4.68
C ASP A 73 8.16 -20.42 -5.81
N SER A 74 9.16 -19.53 -5.89
CA SER A 74 10.20 -19.51 -6.94
C SER A 74 9.74 -19.18 -8.36
N ILE A 75 8.47 -18.86 -8.56
CA ILE A 75 7.93 -18.32 -9.81
C ILE A 75 7.92 -16.80 -9.72
N VAL A 76 8.40 -16.13 -10.77
CA VAL A 76 8.34 -14.66 -10.87
C VAL A 76 7.16 -14.29 -11.76
N SER A 77 6.17 -13.62 -11.16
CA SER A 77 4.97 -13.12 -11.84
C SER A 77 5.03 -11.60 -11.95
N LYS A 78 4.55 -11.05 -13.06
CA LYS A 78 4.40 -9.59 -13.20
C LYS A 78 3.01 -9.20 -12.74
N LEU A 79 2.95 -8.37 -11.71
CA LEU A 79 1.71 -7.76 -11.21
C LEU A 79 1.68 -6.28 -11.59
N ALA A 80 0.50 -5.69 -11.54
CA ALA A 80 0.29 -4.26 -11.66
C ALA A 80 -0.41 -3.73 -10.41
N ALA A 81 0.13 -2.66 -9.83
CA ALA A 81 -0.50 -1.89 -8.78
C ALA A 81 -1.23 -0.72 -9.43
N TYR A 82 -2.54 -0.70 -9.28
CA TYR A 82 -3.42 0.31 -9.82
C TYR A 82 -3.72 1.35 -8.75
N VAL A 83 -3.32 2.59 -9.01
CA VAL A 83 -3.50 3.71 -8.09
C VAL A 83 -4.59 4.62 -8.62
N VAL A 84 -5.67 4.77 -7.85
CA VAL A 84 -6.77 5.68 -8.19
C VAL A 84 -6.64 6.94 -7.35
N VAL A 85 -6.59 8.11 -8.01
CA VAL A 85 -6.45 9.41 -7.36
C VAL A 85 -7.61 10.31 -7.76
N GLY A 86 -8.37 10.78 -6.78
CA GLY A 86 -9.46 11.74 -6.97
C GLY A 86 -9.02 13.16 -6.62
N ILE A 87 -9.62 14.14 -7.27
CA ILE A 87 -9.64 15.53 -6.81
C ILE A 87 -11.02 15.81 -6.24
N ASN A 88 -11.12 16.24 -4.99
CA ASN A 88 -12.40 16.60 -4.37
C ASN A 88 -12.86 18.02 -4.79
N ASP A 89 -14.06 18.40 -4.34
CA ASP A 89 -14.65 19.72 -4.56
C ASP A 89 -13.79 20.90 -4.06
N ALA A 90 -12.98 20.68 -3.02
CA ALA A 90 -12.00 21.62 -2.51
C ALA A 90 -10.69 21.68 -3.33
N GLY A 91 -10.60 20.93 -4.43
CA GLY A 91 -9.41 20.88 -5.28
C GLY A 91 -8.24 20.09 -4.69
N ARG A 92 -8.45 19.30 -3.62
CA ARG A 92 -7.41 18.48 -2.98
C ARG A 92 -7.34 17.12 -3.64
N LYS A 93 -6.11 16.68 -3.92
CA LYS A 93 -5.80 15.34 -4.43
C LYS A 93 -5.79 14.34 -3.30
N GLU A 94 -6.46 13.22 -3.49
CA GLU A 94 -6.55 12.13 -2.52
C GLU A 94 -6.41 10.79 -3.24
N VAL A 95 -5.59 9.88 -2.68
CA VAL A 95 -5.50 8.51 -3.18
C VAL A 95 -6.72 7.75 -2.68
N LEU A 96 -7.61 7.33 -3.58
CA LEU A 96 -8.88 6.70 -3.23
C LEU A 96 -8.68 5.23 -2.86
N THR A 97 -7.99 4.50 -3.74
CA THR A 97 -7.61 3.09 -3.52
C THR A 97 -6.31 2.75 -4.23
N ILE A 98 -5.68 1.66 -3.77
CA ILE A 98 -4.60 0.96 -4.45
C ILE A 98 -5.00 -0.51 -4.52
N GLU A 99 -5.04 -1.07 -5.73
CA GLU A 99 -5.41 -2.47 -5.98
C GLU A 99 -4.31 -3.18 -6.74
N ILE A 100 -4.05 -4.45 -6.42
CA ILE A 100 -3.05 -5.28 -7.10
C ILE A 100 -3.77 -6.28 -8.01
N GLY A 101 -3.41 -6.31 -9.30
CA GLY A 101 -3.96 -7.25 -10.28
C GLY A 101 -2.90 -7.92 -11.17
N GLU A 102 -3.28 -9.02 -11.81
CA GLU A 102 -2.39 -9.89 -12.62
C GLU A 102 -2.29 -9.51 -14.12
N ASN A 103 -2.83 -8.35 -14.55
CA ASN A 103 -3.07 -7.96 -15.96
C ASN A 103 -4.06 -8.90 -16.69
N GLU A 104 -4.90 -8.54 -17.65
CA GLU A 104 -5.18 -7.32 -18.42
C GLU A 104 -6.66 -7.45 -18.87
N SER A 105 -7.57 -6.57 -18.45
CA SER A 105 -8.72 -6.26 -19.30
C SER A 105 -9.38 -4.95 -18.90
N SER A 106 -9.90 -4.24 -19.90
CA SER A 106 -10.72 -3.05 -19.69
C SER A 106 -11.90 -3.27 -18.74
N LYS A 107 -12.35 -4.54 -18.62
CA LYS A 107 -13.47 -4.98 -17.78
C LYS A 107 -13.09 -5.13 -16.31
N TYR A 108 -11.83 -5.46 -16.01
CA TYR A 108 -11.34 -5.58 -14.62
C TYR A 108 -11.36 -4.22 -13.91
N TRP A 109 -11.01 -3.14 -14.63
CA TRP A 109 -11.08 -1.76 -14.13
C TRP A 109 -12.47 -1.35 -13.68
N LEU A 110 -13.50 -1.70 -14.47
CA LEU A 110 -14.89 -1.37 -14.13
C LEU A 110 -15.35 -2.11 -12.87
N GLY A 111 -14.85 -3.33 -12.63
CA GLY A 111 -15.09 -4.07 -11.40
C GLY A 111 -14.49 -3.34 -10.20
N ILE A 112 -13.19 -3.05 -10.25
CA ILE A 112 -12.46 -2.34 -9.19
C ILE A 112 -13.09 -0.99 -8.86
N LEU A 113 -13.38 -0.18 -9.88
CA LEU A 113 -13.96 1.15 -9.68
C LEU A 113 -15.37 1.07 -9.09
N LYS A 114 -16.17 0.05 -9.46
CA LYS A 114 -17.50 -0.14 -8.86
C LYS A 114 -17.41 -0.61 -7.42
N GLU A 115 -16.55 -1.58 -7.14
CA GLU A 115 -16.45 -2.18 -5.82
C GLU A 115 -15.84 -1.22 -4.79
N SER A 116 -14.75 -0.51 -5.14
CA SER A 116 -14.01 0.36 -4.22
C SER A 116 -14.54 1.79 -4.10
N LEU A 117 -15.27 2.31 -5.11
CA LEU A 117 -15.74 3.70 -5.09
C LEU A 117 -17.26 3.83 -4.93
N ILE A 118 -18.06 2.84 -5.35
CA ILE A 118 -19.52 2.94 -5.34
C ILE A 118 -20.14 2.30 -4.09
N ASN A 119 -19.56 1.20 -3.58
CA ASN A 119 -20.08 0.54 -2.37
C ASN A 119 -19.61 1.18 -1.05
N SER A 120 -18.79 2.23 -1.13
CA SER A 120 -18.21 2.95 0.01
C SER A 120 -19.07 4.12 0.50
N GLY A 121 -20.31 4.23 -0.02
CA GLY A 121 -21.30 5.27 0.27
C GLY A 121 -22.60 4.73 0.85
#